data_AF-A0A4Q5YNZ4-F1
#
_entry.id   AF-A0A4Q5YNZ4-F1
#
_cell.length_a   1.000
_cell.length_b   1.000
_cell.length_c   1.000
_cell.angle_alpha   90.00
_cell.angle_beta   90.00
_cell.angle_gamma   90.00
#
_symmetry.space_group_name_H-M   'P 1'
#
loop_
_entity.id
_entity.type
_entity.pdbx_description
1 polymer ?
#
loop_
_entity_poly.entity_id
_entity_poly.type
_entity_poly.pdbx_seq_one_letter_code
_entity_poly.pdbx_strand_id
1 'polypeptide(L)'
;MDTTSLNRLSTESAPIRVRTIREVEGIMNGKMDLFFYWEGKYYLLDWKSNFLGDNVEEYDESGLQEAMNENNYHLQYLIYTLAAKKYLESRLPLFDYEKEFGGVIYLFLRGIRKEAQTGIFAIKPLVSQIEKLEEMLAGDVIA
;
A
#
# COMPACT_ATOMS: atom_id res chain seq x y z
N MET A 1 -10.84 4.80 16.61
CA MET A 1 -9.54 4.07 16.53
C MET A 1 -8.41 4.93 17.09
N ASP A 2 -7.58 4.37 17.98
CA ASP A 2 -6.29 4.98 18.36
C ASP A 2 -5.31 4.89 17.19
N THR A 3 -4.91 6.03 16.62
CA THR A 3 -4.03 6.11 15.45
C THR A 3 -2.63 5.57 15.68
N THR A 4 -2.16 5.48 16.93
CA THR A 4 -0.85 4.91 17.25
C THR A 4 -0.82 3.38 17.14
N SER A 5 -1.99 2.73 17.19
CA SER A 5 -2.10 1.28 16.98
C SER A 5 -1.59 0.86 15.59
N LEU A 6 -1.70 1.73 14.58
CA LEU A 6 -1.19 1.51 13.23
C LEU A 6 0.33 1.36 13.17
N ASN A 7 1.07 1.93 14.13
CA ASN A 7 2.53 1.74 14.21
C ASN A 7 2.87 0.26 14.50
N ARG A 8 1.93 -0.57 14.97
CA ARG A 8 2.12 -2.02 15.14
C ARG A 8 2.12 -2.81 13.81
N LEU A 9 1.80 -2.15 12.68
CA LEU A 9 1.95 -2.70 11.33
C LEU A 9 3.36 -2.46 10.78
N SER A 10 4.14 -1.59 11.41
CA SER A 10 5.51 -1.28 11.04
C SER A 10 6.39 -2.53 11.14
N THR A 11 7.27 -2.71 10.15
CA THR A 11 8.34 -3.71 10.18
C THR A 11 9.69 -3.01 9.96
N GLU A 12 10.81 -3.73 10.11
CA GLU A 12 12.13 -3.16 9.83
C GLU A 12 12.29 -2.72 8.37
N SER A 13 11.70 -3.47 7.43
CA SER A 13 11.77 -3.20 5.98
C SER A 13 10.63 -2.33 5.46
N ALA A 14 9.61 -2.06 6.26
CA ALA A 14 8.47 -1.20 5.92
C ALA A 14 8.04 -0.39 7.15
N PRO A 15 8.84 0.61 7.56
CA PRO A 15 8.51 1.48 8.67
C PRO A 15 7.22 2.26 8.40
N ILE A 16 6.33 2.26 9.39
CA ILE A 16 5.11 3.07 9.39
C ILE A 16 5.20 4.07 10.52
N ARG A 17 4.99 5.35 10.17
CA ARG A 17 5.08 6.46 11.13
C ARG A 17 3.79 7.26 11.13
N VAL A 18 2.90 6.92 12.04
CA VAL A 18 1.68 7.69 12.29
C VAL A 18 1.86 8.54 13.54
N ARG A 19 1.70 9.86 13.39
CA ARG A 19 1.65 10.78 14.53
C ARG A 19 0.33 10.62 15.24
N THR A 20 0.32 10.71 16.57
CA THR A 20 -0.91 10.73 17.37
C THR A 20 -1.76 11.92 16.97
N ILE A 21 -2.77 11.64 16.17
CA ILE A 21 -3.99 12.44 16.13
C ILE A 21 -4.90 11.75 17.16
N ARG A 22 -5.76 12.49 17.87
CA ARG A 22 -6.75 11.95 18.83
C ARG A 22 -7.48 10.71 18.28
N GLU A 23 -8.29 10.03 19.09
CA GLU A 23 -9.19 8.99 18.57
C GLU A 23 -9.94 9.51 17.33
N VAL A 24 -9.73 8.83 16.20
CA VAL A 24 -10.37 9.15 14.92
C VAL A 24 -11.51 8.18 14.74
N GLU A 25 -12.70 8.74 14.49
CA GLU A 25 -13.91 8.03 14.11
C GLU A 25 -14.48 8.68 12.84
N GLY A 26 -15.02 7.87 11.94
CA GLY A 26 -15.61 8.34 10.69
C GLY A 26 -15.14 7.55 9.47
N ILE A 27 -15.34 8.14 8.29
CA ILE A 27 -15.04 7.52 7.00
C ILE A 27 -13.66 7.96 6.52
N MET A 28 -12.80 7.00 6.21
CA MET A 28 -11.55 7.25 5.50
C MET A 28 -11.81 7.24 3.98
N ASN A 29 -11.53 8.36 3.33
CA ASN A 29 -11.64 8.50 1.88
C ASN A 29 -10.26 8.52 1.23
N GLY A 30 -10.15 7.88 0.07
CA GLY A 30 -8.94 7.84 -0.74
C GLY A 30 -9.27 7.67 -2.22
N LYS A 31 -8.27 7.88 -3.08
CA LYS A 31 -8.37 7.63 -4.51
C LYS A 31 -7.16 6.80 -4.93
N MET A 32 -7.41 5.72 -5.65
CA MET A 32 -6.37 4.90 -6.28
C MET A 32 -6.25 5.36 -7.73
N ASP A 33 -5.03 5.54 -8.24
CA ASP A 33 -4.85 6.00 -9.62
C ASP A 33 -5.30 4.95 -10.64
N LEU A 34 -4.91 3.69 -10.43
CA LEU A 34 -5.29 2.59 -11.30
C LEU A 34 -5.52 1.30 -10.50
N PHE A 35 -6.66 0.65 -10.77
CA PHE A 35 -6.99 -0.68 -10.32
C PHE A 35 -7.35 -1.52 -11.54
N PHE A 36 -6.62 -2.61 -11.80
CA PHE A 36 -6.72 -3.35 -13.04
C PHE A 36 -6.60 -4.86 -12.85
N TYR A 37 -7.04 -5.61 -13.85
CA TYR A 37 -6.96 -7.06 -13.89
C TYR A 37 -6.02 -7.49 -15.01
N TRP A 38 -5.07 -8.38 -14.69
CA TRP A 38 -4.10 -8.91 -15.64
C TRP A 38 -3.74 -10.35 -15.26
N GLU A 39 -3.75 -11.24 -16.26
CA GLU A 39 -3.40 -12.67 -16.13
C GLU A 39 -3.94 -13.37 -14.87
N GLY A 40 -5.25 -13.24 -14.60
CA GLY A 40 -5.86 -13.94 -13.46
C GLY A 40 -5.90 -13.13 -12.17
N LYS A 41 -5.25 -11.97 -12.09
CA LYS A 41 -5.03 -11.24 -10.83
C LYS A 41 -5.39 -9.77 -10.90
N TYR A 42 -5.84 -9.23 -9.76
CA TYR A 42 -6.12 -7.82 -9.55
C TYR A 42 -4.90 -7.09 -8.97
N TYR A 43 -4.59 -5.91 -9.51
CA TYR A 43 -3.43 -5.11 -9.12
C TYR A 43 -3.82 -3.67 -8.85
N LEU A 44 -3.11 -3.07 -7.89
CA LEU A 44 -3.13 -1.64 -7.65
C LEU A 44 -1.89 -1.00 -8.26
N LEU A 45 -2.05 0.19 -8.85
CA LEU A 45 -0.95 0.99 -9.35
C LEU A 45 -1.14 2.46 -9.02
N ASP A 46 -0.06 3.10 -8.59
CA ASP A 46 -0.02 4.52 -8.21
C ASP A 46 1.21 5.21 -8.85
N TRP A 47 1.02 6.43 -9.35
CA TRP A 47 2.06 7.19 -10.03
C TRP A 47 2.72 8.19 -9.08
N LYS A 48 4.04 8.10 -8.93
CA LYS A 48 4.84 8.97 -8.06
C LYS A 48 5.71 9.90 -8.91
N SER A 49 5.50 11.21 -8.75
CA SER A 49 6.31 12.24 -9.42
C SER A 49 7.50 12.72 -8.57
N ASN A 50 7.85 11.97 -7.51
CA ASN A 50 8.87 12.32 -6.53
C ASN A 50 10.25 12.54 -7.17
N PHE A 51 10.98 13.51 -6.64
CA PHE A 51 12.37 13.78 -6.99
C PHE A 51 13.27 13.07 -5.97
N LEU A 52 14.02 12.06 -6.41
CA LEU A 52 14.99 11.33 -5.57
C LEU A 52 16.42 11.81 -5.84
N GLY A 53 16.61 12.51 -6.96
CA GLY A 53 17.78 13.29 -7.30
C GLY A 53 17.95 13.39 -8.82
N ASP A 54 19.13 13.83 -9.26
CA ASP A 54 19.44 14.14 -10.65
C ASP A 54 19.78 12.90 -11.50
N ASN A 55 20.17 11.79 -10.87
CA ASN A 55 20.67 10.59 -11.51
C ASN A 55 19.64 9.44 -11.45
N VAL A 56 19.73 8.49 -12.38
CA VAL A 56 18.77 7.37 -12.42
C VAL A 56 19.01 6.37 -11.29
N GLU A 57 20.25 6.29 -10.82
CA GLU A 57 20.69 5.43 -9.73
C GLU A 57 20.01 5.79 -8.40
N GLU A 58 19.57 7.04 -8.22
CA GLU A 58 18.78 7.46 -7.05
C GLU A 58 17.35 6.88 -7.07
N TYR A 59 16.96 6.24 -8.17
CA TYR A 59 15.71 5.50 -8.32
C TYR A 59 15.92 3.99 -8.35
N ASP A 60 17.07 3.51 -7.89
CA ASP A 60 17.29 2.08 -7.63
C ASP A 60 16.50 1.58 -6.42
N GLU A 61 16.63 0.30 -6.09
CA GLU A 61 15.92 -0.29 -4.96
C GLU A 61 16.14 0.49 -3.66
N SER A 62 17.35 0.95 -3.38
CA SER A 62 17.66 1.65 -2.12
C SER A 62 16.99 3.02 -2.05
N GLY A 63 17.07 3.81 -3.12
CA GLY A 63 16.42 5.13 -3.18
C GLY A 63 14.90 5.02 -3.15
N LEU A 64 14.34 3.99 -3.79
CA LEU A 64 12.91 3.71 -3.71
C LEU A 64 12.47 3.33 -2.29
N GLN A 65 13.22 2.46 -1.60
CA GLN A 65 12.89 2.09 -0.22
C GLN A 65 12.92 3.32 0.71
N GLU A 66 13.91 4.19 0.57
CA GLU A 66 13.96 5.44 1.35
C GLU A 66 12.74 6.33 1.06
N ALA A 67 12.41 6.53 -0.21
CA ALA A 67 11.24 7.31 -0.60
C ALA A 67 9.92 6.72 -0.06
N MET A 68 9.79 5.40 -0.05
CA MET A 68 8.64 4.69 0.51
C MET A 68 8.52 4.92 2.03
N ASN A 69 9.65 4.89 2.74
CA ASN A 69 9.75 5.14 4.17
C ASN A 69 9.37 6.58 4.54
N GLU A 70 9.99 7.56 3.86
CA GLU A 70 9.84 8.99 4.17
C GLU A 70 8.40 9.49 3.95
N ASN A 71 7.75 8.98 2.90
CA ASN A 71 6.41 9.42 2.53
C ASN A 71 5.30 8.54 3.15
N ASN A 72 5.67 7.58 4.00
CA ASN A 72 4.75 6.63 4.64
C ASN A 72 3.86 5.87 3.64
N TYR A 73 4.41 5.63 2.43
CA TYR A 73 3.72 4.92 1.36
C TYR A 73 3.43 3.46 1.70
N HIS A 74 4.14 2.90 2.68
CA HIS A 74 3.82 1.60 3.26
C HIS A 74 2.42 1.52 3.83
N LEU A 75 2.03 2.52 4.64
CA LEU A 75 0.68 2.58 5.18
C LEU A 75 -0.35 2.82 4.08
N GLN A 76 0.00 3.64 3.08
CA GLN A 76 -0.89 3.93 1.94
C GLN A 76 -1.26 2.64 1.21
N TYR A 77 -0.29 1.81 0.80
CA TYR A 77 -0.62 0.59 0.07
C TYR A 77 -1.39 -0.42 0.93
N LEU A 78 -1.17 -0.47 2.26
CA LEU A 78 -1.92 -1.37 3.14
C LEU A 78 -3.40 -0.99 3.18
N ILE A 79 -3.68 0.31 3.36
CA ILE A 79 -5.05 0.85 3.35
C ILE A 79 -5.71 0.59 1.99
N TYR A 80 -5.00 0.83 0.89
CA TYR A 80 -5.55 0.61 -0.45
C TYR A 80 -5.79 -0.87 -0.73
N THR A 81 -4.89 -1.74 -0.29
CA THR A 81 -5.05 -3.19 -0.43
C THR A 81 -6.25 -3.69 0.35
N LEU A 82 -6.45 -3.22 1.59
CA LEU A 82 -7.64 -3.55 2.37
C LEU A 82 -8.91 -3.08 1.66
N ALA A 83 -8.95 -1.83 1.19
CA ALA A 83 -10.10 -1.31 0.46
C ALA A 83 -10.39 -2.13 -0.82
N ALA A 84 -9.35 -2.52 -1.57
CA ALA A 84 -9.48 -3.38 -2.75
C ALA A 84 -9.97 -4.78 -2.41
N LYS A 85 -9.44 -5.42 -1.35
CA LYS A 85 -9.90 -6.72 -0.84
C LYS A 85 -11.40 -6.66 -0.52
N LYS A 86 -11.83 -5.70 0.31
CA LYS A 86 -13.25 -5.56 0.70
C LYS A 86 -14.15 -5.29 -0.50
N TYR A 87 -13.68 -4.48 -1.46
CA TYR A 87 -14.38 -4.25 -2.71
C TYR A 87 -14.54 -5.57 -3.50
N LEU A 88 -13.46 -6.32 -3.72
CA LEU A 88 -13.50 -7.59 -4.45
C LEU A 88 -14.40 -8.62 -3.76
N GLU A 89 -14.27 -8.80 -2.45
CA GLU A 89 -15.14 -9.69 -1.65
C GLU A 89 -16.63 -9.33 -1.80
N SER A 90 -16.96 -8.03 -1.88
CA SER A 90 -18.34 -7.58 -2.10
C SER A 90 -18.89 -7.84 -3.51
N ARG A 91 -18.00 -8.03 -4.50
CA ARG A 91 -18.36 -8.21 -5.91
C ARG A 91 -18.21 -9.64 -6.39
N LEU A 92 -17.31 -10.40 -5.77
CA LEU A 92 -16.88 -11.74 -6.17
C LEU A 92 -16.97 -12.65 -4.93
N PRO A 93 -18.09 -13.38 -4.76
CA PRO A 93 -18.36 -14.16 -3.54
C PRO A 93 -17.33 -15.26 -3.22
N LEU A 94 -16.51 -15.66 -4.20
CA LEU A 94 -15.48 -16.70 -4.06
C LEU A 94 -14.07 -16.13 -4.22
N PHE A 95 -13.90 -14.81 -4.06
CA PHE A 95 -12.61 -14.17 -4.17
C PHE A 95 -11.61 -14.74 -3.16
N ASP A 96 -10.45 -15.17 -3.65
CA ASP A 96 -9.34 -15.67 -2.85
C ASP A 96 -8.16 -14.68 -2.97
N TYR A 97 -7.91 -13.91 -1.91
CA TYR A 97 -6.83 -12.91 -1.89
C TYR A 97 -5.47 -13.50 -2.28
N GLU A 98 -5.15 -14.70 -1.81
CA GLU A 98 -3.83 -15.28 -2.07
C GLU A 98 -3.65 -15.68 -3.53
N LYS A 99 -4.73 -16.10 -4.20
CA LYS A 99 -4.70 -16.51 -5.60
C LYS A 99 -4.93 -15.36 -6.57
N GLU A 100 -5.85 -14.47 -6.26
CA GLU A 100 -6.43 -13.50 -7.20
C GLU A 100 -5.98 -12.05 -6.94
N PHE A 101 -5.32 -11.75 -5.82
CA PHE A 101 -4.64 -10.45 -5.65
C PHE A 101 -3.17 -10.54 -6.09
N GLY A 102 -2.81 -9.65 -7.02
CA GLY A 102 -1.49 -9.62 -7.65
C GLY A 102 -0.48 -8.72 -6.95
N GLY A 103 -0.93 -7.75 -6.17
CA GLY A 103 -0.09 -6.81 -5.43
C GLY A 103 -0.28 -5.36 -5.83
N VAL A 104 0.67 -4.54 -5.41
CA VAL A 104 0.68 -3.09 -5.53
C VAL A 104 1.96 -2.65 -6.22
N ILE A 105 1.84 -1.70 -7.15
CA ILE A 105 2.93 -1.21 -7.99
C ILE A 105 3.00 0.32 -7.87
N TYR A 106 4.13 0.85 -7.42
CA TYR A 106 4.38 2.28 -7.35
C TYR A 106 5.39 2.64 -8.43
N LEU A 107 4.97 3.53 -9.33
CA LEU A 107 5.76 3.96 -10.49
C LEU A 107 6.33 5.35 -10.24
N PHE A 108 7.59 5.40 -9.83
CA PHE A 108 8.37 6.63 -9.68
C PHE A 108 8.84 7.10 -11.06
N LEU A 109 7.98 7.90 -11.71
CA LEU A 109 8.02 8.23 -13.13
C LEU A 109 9.39 8.72 -13.62
N ARG A 110 10.10 9.51 -12.80
CA ARG A 110 11.40 10.09 -13.16
C ARG A 110 12.52 9.04 -13.27
N GLY A 111 12.38 7.92 -12.56
CA GLY A 111 13.34 6.82 -12.53
C GLY A 111 13.13 5.74 -13.58
N ILE A 112 11.97 5.68 -14.23
CA ILE A 112 11.65 4.60 -15.16
C ILE A 112 12.54 4.68 -16.41
N ARG A 113 13.21 3.58 -16.74
CA ARG A 113 13.96 3.40 -17.98
C ARG A 113 13.58 2.06 -18.61
N LYS A 114 13.61 1.99 -19.94
CA LYS A 114 13.23 0.78 -20.69
C LYS A 114 14.12 -0.42 -20.37
N GLU A 115 15.42 -0.19 -20.18
CA GLU A 115 16.44 -1.23 -20.03
C GLU A 115 16.99 -1.31 -18.60
N ALA A 116 16.27 -0.77 -17.60
CA ALA A 116 16.68 -0.82 -16.19
C ALA A 116 15.49 -1.09 -15.28
N GLN A 117 15.74 -1.73 -14.13
CA GLN A 117 14.75 -1.98 -13.08
C GLN A 117 14.69 -0.83 -12.06
N THR A 118 14.70 0.41 -12.54
CA THR A 118 14.66 1.62 -11.72
C THR A 118 13.28 2.27 -11.77
N GLY A 119 12.90 2.96 -10.69
CA GLY A 119 11.64 3.69 -10.61
C GLY A 119 10.39 2.82 -10.44
N ILE A 120 10.54 1.51 -10.22
CA ILE A 120 9.42 0.58 -10.03
C ILE A 120 9.56 -0.09 -8.67
N PHE A 121 8.64 0.23 -7.76
CA PHE A 121 8.48 -0.50 -6.51
C PHE A 121 7.26 -1.42 -6.61
N ALA A 122 7.41 -2.70 -6.27
CA ALA A 122 6.30 -3.65 -6.31
C ALA A 122 6.28 -4.52 -5.05
N ILE A 123 5.08 -4.73 -4.49
CA ILE A 123 4.90 -5.56 -3.29
C ILE A 123 3.52 -6.22 -3.28
N LYS A 124 3.44 -7.46 -2.78
CA LYS A 124 2.17 -8.07 -2.38
C LYS A 124 2.13 -8.11 -0.85
N PRO A 125 1.30 -7.28 -0.18
CA PRO A 125 1.14 -7.36 1.27
C PRO A 125 0.66 -8.75 1.69
N LEU A 126 1.17 -9.25 2.82
CA LEU A 126 0.70 -10.52 3.36
C LEU A 126 -0.75 -10.38 3.80
N VAL A 127 -1.57 -11.41 3.58
CA VAL A 127 -2.98 -11.39 4.02
C VAL A 127 -3.10 -11.10 5.52
N SER A 128 -2.17 -11.61 6.33
CA SER A 128 -2.13 -11.37 7.78
C SER A 128 -1.90 -9.90 8.16
N GLN A 129 -1.19 -9.12 7.33
CA GLN A 129 -1.04 -7.67 7.54
C GLN A 129 -2.36 -6.94 7.24
N ILE A 130 -3.10 -7.42 6.24
CA ILE A 130 -4.38 -6.86 5.83
C ILE A 130 -5.47 -7.18 6.85
N GLU A 131 -5.52 -8.41 7.34
CA GLU A 131 -6.43 -8.85 8.41
C GLU A 131 -6.16 -8.04 9.70
N LYS A 132 -4.89 -7.91 10.10
CA LYS A 132 -4.51 -7.10 11.26
C LYS A 132 -4.92 -5.63 11.11
N LEU A 133 -4.77 -5.05 9.91
CA LEU A 133 -5.23 -3.69 9.64
C LEU A 133 -6.77 -3.59 9.70
N GLU A 134 -7.48 -4.58 9.16
CA GLU A 134 -8.93 -4.64 9.21
C GLU A 134 -9.45 -4.66 10.65
N GLU A 135 -8.88 -5.50 11.51
CA GLU A 135 -9.20 -5.57 12.94
C GLU A 135 -8.97 -4.21 13.63
N MET A 136 -7.86 -3.54 13.35
CA MET A 136 -7.55 -2.21 13.92
C MET A 136 -8.58 -1.15 13.51
N LEU A 137 -9.08 -1.21 12.27
CA LEU A 137 -10.03 -0.23 11.72
C LEU A 137 -11.48 -0.54 12.06
N ALA A 138 -11.84 -1.80 12.30
CA ALA A 138 -13.20 -2.20 12.66
C ALA A 138 -13.67 -1.62 14.01
N GLY A 139 -12.73 -1.29 14.91
CA GLY A 139 -13.03 -0.86 16.27
C GLY A 139 -13.64 -1.98 17.12
N ASP A 140 -13.82 -1.74 18.42
CA ASP A 140 -14.62 -2.64 19.24
C ASP A 140 -16.07 -2.60 18.74
N VAL A 141 -16.58 -3.73 18.25
CA VAL A 141 -18.02 -3.89 18.04
C VAL A 141 -18.65 -3.80 19.42
N ILE A 142 -19.23 -2.65 19.75
CA ILE A 142 -20.07 -2.51 20.94
C ILE A 142 -21.28 -3.40 20.69
N ALA A 143 -21.26 -4.59 21.30
CA ALA A 143 -22.38 -5.51 21.36
C ALA A 143 -23.48 -4.98 22.31
#